data_AF-A0A3D4QEC6-F1
#
_entry.id   AF-A0A3D4QEC6-F1
#
_cell.length_a   1.000
_cell.length_b   1.000
_cell.length_c   1.000
_cell.angle_alpha   90.00
_cell.angle_beta   90.00
_cell.angle_gamma   90.00
#
_symmetry.space_group_name_H-M   'P 1'
#
loop_
_entity.id
_entity.type
_entity.pdbx_description
1 polymer ?
#
loop_
_entity_poly.entity_id
_entity_poly.type
_entity_poly.pdbx_seq_one_letter_code
_entity_poly.pdbx_strand_id
1 'polypeptide(L)'
;SGLSDHYAPLPDLDRAPSAPMTMDPDGGVAAEQSTAEYPLGVARAQVHATYVIAQTADGLVIVDQHAAHERLTQEKIKTAMASGGVNRQMLLIP
;
A
#
# COMPACT_ATOMS: atom_id res chain seq x y z
N SER A 1 -38.34 -23.82 -14.45
CA SER A 1 -36.90 -24.02 -14.26
C SER A 1 -36.18 -22.95 -15.05
N GLY A 2 -35.73 -21.82 -14.53
CA GLY A 2 -35.53 -21.35 -13.15
C GLY A 2 -34.24 -20.56 -13.16
N LEU A 3 -34.26 -19.24 -13.43
CA LEU A 3 -33.07 -18.37 -13.33
C LEU A 3 -33.46 -16.86 -13.40
N SER A 4 -34.46 -16.44 -12.62
CA SER A 4 -34.99 -15.06 -12.69
C SER A 4 -34.95 -14.27 -11.38
N ASP A 5 -34.35 -14.81 -10.31
CA ASP A 5 -34.60 -14.32 -8.94
C ASP A 5 -33.43 -13.58 -8.26
N HIS A 6 -32.36 -13.19 -8.96
CA HIS A 6 -31.14 -12.69 -8.29
C HIS A 6 -30.66 -11.28 -8.67
N TYR A 7 -31.49 -10.45 -9.31
CA TYR A 7 -31.14 -9.04 -9.49
C TYR A 7 -32.23 -8.11 -8.97
N ALA A 8 -32.17 -7.85 -7.67
CA ALA A 8 -32.78 -6.66 -7.08
C ALA A 8 -31.72 -5.56 -7.06
N PRO A 9 -31.86 -4.44 -7.79
CA PRO A 9 -30.96 -3.31 -7.64
C PRO A 9 -31.07 -2.80 -6.20
N LEU A 10 -29.94 -2.68 -5.51
CA LEU A 10 -29.90 -2.12 -4.16
C LEU A 10 -30.39 -0.66 -4.24
N PRO A 11 -31.37 -0.25 -3.42
CA PRO A 11 -31.75 1.14 -3.33
C PRO A 11 -30.57 1.96 -2.80
N ASP A 12 -30.46 3.23 -3.24
CA ASP A 12 -29.54 4.25 -2.72
C ASP A 12 -28.12 4.34 -3.34
N LEU A 13 -27.92 3.90 -4.60
CA LEU A 13 -26.64 4.12 -5.33
C LEU A 13 -26.37 5.58 -5.73
N ASP A 14 -27.39 6.45 -5.70
CA ASP A 14 -27.24 7.89 -5.96
C ASP A 14 -26.78 8.67 -4.72
N ARG A 15 -26.63 8.00 -3.57
CA ARG A 15 -26.11 8.62 -2.36
C ARG A 15 -24.60 8.76 -2.47
N ALA A 16 -24.14 10.00 -2.59
CA ALA A 16 -22.72 10.32 -2.49
C ALA A 16 -22.14 9.67 -1.21
N PRO A 17 -21.00 8.95 -1.31
CA PRO A 17 -20.42 8.25 -0.16
C PRO A 17 -20.11 9.28 0.94
N SER A 18 -20.89 9.23 2.01
CA SER A 18 -20.64 10.04 3.20
C SER A 18 -19.59 9.29 4.01
N ALA A 19 -18.31 9.54 3.73
CA ALA A 19 -17.24 9.05 4.60
C ALA A 19 -17.52 9.56 6.03
N PRO A 20 -17.43 8.70 7.07
CA PRO A 20 -17.50 9.19 8.44
C PRO A 20 -16.35 10.18 8.62
N MET A 21 -16.68 11.47 8.77
CA MET A 21 -15.71 12.47 9.20
C MET A 21 -15.32 12.11 10.62
N THR A 22 -14.18 11.43 10.77
CA THR A 22 -13.42 11.48 12.02
C THR A 22 -13.04 12.94 12.21
N MET A 23 -13.80 13.65 13.03
CA MET A 23 -13.41 14.97 13.52
C MET A 23 -12.16 14.76 14.37
N ASP A 24 -11.01 15.17 13.86
CA ASP A 24 -9.89 15.51 14.71
C ASP A 24 -10.34 16.67 15.62
N PRO A 25 -10.06 16.63 16.94
CA PRO A 25 -10.57 17.60 17.90
C PRO A 25 -10.07 19.05 17.68
N ASP A 26 -9.17 19.27 16.72
CA ASP A 26 -8.57 20.57 16.41
C ASP A 26 -9.13 21.23 15.14
N GLY A 27 -10.21 20.68 14.54
CA GLY A 27 -10.94 21.36 13.45
C GLY A 27 -10.15 21.57 12.15
N GLY A 28 -8.99 20.94 12.00
CA GLY A 28 -8.24 20.92 10.76
C GLY A 28 -8.95 20.05 9.72
N VAL A 29 -9.16 20.59 8.52
CA VAL A 29 -9.37 19.75 7.34
C VAL A 29 -8.20 18.75 7.29
N ALA A 30 -8.49 17.46 7.22
CA ALA A 30 -7.45 16.43 7.09
C ALA A 30 -6.58 16.83 5.90
N ALA A 31 -5.40 17.36 6.19
CA ALA A 31 -4.51 17.90 5.20
C ALA A 31 -4.31 16.81 4.15
N GLU A 32 -4.43 17.17 2.88
CA GLU A 32 -3.92 16.37 1.78
C GLU A 32 -2.43 16.18 2.06
N GLN A 33 -2.08 15.10 2.77
CA GLN A 33 -0.70 14.74 3.08
C GLN A 33 -0.02 14.57 1.74
N SER A 34 0.87 15.52 1.44
CA SER A 34 1.42 15.73 0.12
C SER A 34 1.96 14.41 -0.43
N THR A 35 1.52 14.01 -1.62
CA THR A 35 1.95 12.79 -2.34
C THR A 35 3.48 12.63 -2.41
N ALA A 36 4.22 13.73 -2.28
CA ALA A 36 5.67 13.75 -2.16
C ALA A 36 6.22 12.89 -1.00
N GLU A 37 5.46 12.68 0.07
CA GLU A 37 5.90 11.95 1.25
C GLU A 37 5.83 10.43 1.05
N TYR A 38 4.96 9.95 0.15
CA TYR A 38 4.77 8.54 -0.15
C TYR A 38 4.61 8.31 -1.66
N PRO A 39 5.70 8.20 -2.44
CA PRO A 39 5.63 8.08 -3.91
C PRO A 39 4.92 6.81 -4.41
N LEU A 40 4.87 5.75 -3.58
CA LEU A 40 4.08 4.54 -3.86
C LEU A 40 2.71 4.54 -3.17
N GLY A 41 2.36 5.65 -2.52
CA GLY A 41 1.12 5.79 -1.77
C GLY A 41 1.15 5.07 -0.42
N VAL A 42 -0.03 4.97 0.18
CA VAL A 42 -0.24 4.32 1.48
C VAL A 42 -0.75 2.90 1.26
N ALA A 43 -0.08 1.92 1.87
CA ALA A 43 -0.50 0.52 1.81
C ALA A 43 -1.90 0.35 2.42
N ARG A 44 -2.78 -0.36 1.71
CA ARG A 44 -4.16 -0.63 2.14
C ARG A 44 -4.41 -2.11 2.39
N ALA A 45 -3.76 -3.00 1.64
CA ALA A 45 -3.95 -4.44 1.76
C ALA A 45 -2.74 -5.24 1.25
N GLN A 46 -2.70 -6.53 1.62
CA GLN A 46 -1.84 -7.54 1.02
C GLN A 46 -2.69 -8.69 0.49
N VAL A 47 -2.34 -9.19 -0.70
CA VAL A 47 -3.09 -10.24 -1.39
C VAL A 47 -2.19 -11.44 -1.64
N HIS A 48 -2.67 -12.62 -1.25
CA HIS A 48 -2.01 -13.92 -1.41
C HIS A 48 -0.56 -13.97 -0.88
N ALA A 49 -0.21 -13.09 0.06
CA ALA A 49 1.16 -12.90 0.53
C ALA A 49 2.20 -12.56 -0.56
N THR A 50 1.77 -12.17 -1.76
CA THR A 50 2.65 -11.89 -2.92
C THR A 50 2.59 -10.43 -3.34
N TYR A 51 1.43 -9.79 -3.19
CA TYR A 51 1.21 -8.43 -3.67
C TYR A 51 0.83 -7.47 -2.55
N VAL A 52 1.40 -6.27 -2.58
CA VAL A 52 0.97 -5.13 -1.75
C VAL A 52 0.13 -4.19 -2.63
N ILE A 53 -1.04 -3.80 -2.12
CA ILE A 53 -1.92 -2.82 -2.75
C ILE A 53 -1.80 -1.51 -1.99
N ALA A 54 -1.48 -0.43 -2.69
CA ALA A 54 -1.34 0.91 -2.14
C ALA A 54 -2.19 1.94 -2.90
N GLN A 55 -2.73 2.90 -2.17
CA GLN A 55 -3.49 4.03 -2.73
C GLN A 55 -2.59 5.25 -2.82
N THR A 56 -2.50 5.85 -4.01
CA THR A 56 -1.84 7.15 -4.26
C THR A 56 -2.90 8.25 -4.36
N ALA A 57 -2.49 9.50 -4.54
CA ALA A 57 -3.44 10.59 -4.78
C ALA A 57 -4.27 10.38 -6.06
N ASP A 58 -3.64 9.82 -7.10
CA ASP A 58 -4.24 9.72 -8.43
C ASP A 58 -4.70 8.30 -8.79
N GLY A 59 -4.54 7.31 -7.90
CA GLY A 59 -4.96 5.95 -8.20
C GLY A 59 -4.44 4.85 -7.28
N LEU A 60 -4.20 3.69 -7.88
CA LEU A 60 -3.79 2.46 -7.20
C LEU A 60 -2.45 1.97 -7.75
N VAL A 61 -1.57 1.54 -6.84
CA VAL A 61 -0.30 0.88 -7.16
C VAL A 61 -0.35 -0.55 -6.62
N ILE A 62 0.07 -1.51 -7.44
CA ILE A 62 0.21 -2.92 -7.05
C ILE A 62 1.68 -3.29 -7.18
N VAL A 63 2.27 -3.79 -6.10
CA VAL A 63 3.69 -4.13 -6.02
C VAL A 63 3.84 -5.63 -5.82
N ASP A 64 4.67 -6.28 -6.64
CA ASP A 64 5.20 -7.61 -6.35
C ASP A 64 6.22 -7.51 -5.22
N GLN A 65 5.92 -8.13 -4.08
CA GLN A 65 6.75 -8.06 -2.89
C GLN A 65 8.11 -8.75 -3.08
N HIS A 66 8.17 -9.87 -3.80
CA HIS A 66 9.43 -10.60 -4.03
C HIS A 66 10.36 -9.77 -4.89
N ALA A 67 9.88 -9.28 -6.04
CA ALA A 67 10.69 -8.49 -6.95
C ALA A 67 11.15 -7.16 -6.29
N ALA A 68 10.27 -6.50 -5.52
CA ALA A 68 10.62 -5.29 -4.79
C ALA A 68 11.67 -5.56 -3.69
N HIS A 69 11.52 -6.67 -2.97
CA HIS A 69 12.46 -7.08 -1.92
C HIS A 69 13.84 -7.36 -2.49
N GLU A 70 13.92 -8.18 -3.53
CA GLU A 70 15.18 -8.55 -4.19
C GLU A 70 15.90 -7.31 -4.72
N ARG A 71 15.16 -6.40 -5.37
CA ARG A 71 15.73 -5.15 -5.89
C ARG A 71 16.29 -4.27 -4.76
N LEU A 72 15.55 -4.10 -3.67
CA LEU A 72 16.03 -3.30 -2.54
C LEU A 72 17.28 -3.93 -1.90
N THR A 73 17.30 -5.25 -1.75
CA THR A 73 18.44 -6.00 -1.20
C THR A 73 19.67 -5.89 -2.11
N GLN A 74 19.49 -6.07 -3.43
CA GLN A 74 20.57 -5.96 -4.40
C GLN A 74 21.20 -4.57 -4.41
N GLU A 75 20.37 -3.51 -4.42
CA GLU A 75 20.88 -2.13 -4.42
C GLU A 75 21.62 -1.82 -3.11
N LYS A 76 21.12 -2.25 -1.95
CA LYS A 76 21.82 -2.10 -0.67
C LYS A 76 23.21 -2.77 -0.69
N ILE A 77 23.28 -4.00 -1.20
CA ILE A 77 24.54 -4.74 -1.32
C ILE A 77 25.49 -3.99 -2.27
N LYS A 78 24.99 -3.55 -3.43
CA LYS A 78 25.78 -2.80 -4.42
C LYS A 78 26.35 -1.51 -3.82
N THR A 79 25.54 -0.74 -3.10
CA THR A 79 25.98 0.47 -2.40
C THR A 79 27.03 0.15 -1.34
N ALA A 80 26.80 -0.87 -0.49
CA ALA A 80 27.74 -1.26 0.56
C ALA A 80 29.09 -1.75 -0.01
N MET A 81 29.07 -2.50 -1.12
CA MET A 81 30.30 -2.92 -1.80
C MET A 81 31.07 -1.72 -2.36
N ALA A 82 30.37 -0.73 -2.91
CA ALA A 82 31.00 0.50 -3.38
C ALA A 82 31.57 1.36 -2.23
N SER A 83 30.96 1.31 -1.03
CA SER A 83 31.37 2.10 0.14
C SER A 83 32.39 1.42 1.07
N GLY A 84 33.08 0.35 0.61
CA GLY A 84 34.18 -0.28 1.37
C GLY A 84 33.86 -1.62 2.03
N GLY A 85 32.70 -2.23 1.75
CA GLY A 85 32.39 -3.61 2.12
C GLY A 85 31.05 -3.79 2.82
N VAL A 86 30.50 -5.00 2.75
CA VAL A 86 29.23 -5.37 3.42
C VAL A 86 29.49 -5.72 4.88
N ASN A 87 28.80 -5.04 5.80
CA ASN A 87 28.86 -5.34 7.24
C ASN A 87 28.31 -6.75 7.52
N ARG A 88 29.01 -7.54 8.34
CA ARG A 88 28.66 -8.93 8.64
C ARG A 88 28.29 -9.06 10.11
N GLN A 89 27.17 -9.69 10.38
CA GLN A 89 26.74 -10.03 11.73
C GLN A 89 27.07 -11.50 12.00
N MET A 90 27.83 -11.76 13.07
CA MET A 90 28.02 -13.13 13.58
C MET A 90 26.68 -13.65 14.10
N LEU A 91 26.28 -14.86 13.70
CA LEU A 91 25.10 -15.51 14.26
C LEU A 91 25.38 -15.92 15.72
N LEU A 92 24.35 -15.80 16.57
CA LEU A 92 24.44 -16.19 17.98
C LEU A 92 24.59 -17.71 18.17
N ILE A 93 24.05 -18.48 17.23
CA ILE A 93 24.17 -19.94 17.14
C ILE A 93 24.49 -20.28 15.68
N PRO A 94 25.52 -21.10 15.40
CA PRO A 94 25.90 -21.47 14.04
C PRO A 94 24.91 -22.42 13.38
#